data_AF-A0A2W5B0T5-F1
#
_entry.id   AF-A0A2W5B0T5-F1
#
_cell.length_a   1.000
_cell.length_b   1.000
_cell.length_c   1.000
_cell.angle_alpha   90.00
_cell.angle_beta   90.00
_cell.angle_gamma   90.00
#
_symmetry.space_group_name_H-M   'P 1'
#
loop_
_entity.id
_entity.type
_entity.pdbx_description
1 polymer ?
#
loop_
_entity_poly.entity_id
_entity_poly.type
_entity_poly.pdbx_seq_one_letter_code
_entity_poly.pdbx_strand_id
1 'polypeptide(L)'
;MTDARRLRTDLSLRASGVLALTIAATAIHTLVRLHPQTGALASLLATIGFLCASAGAMLVIVGNHIHDRVQVSARWRRAAR
;
A
#
# COMPACT_ATOMS: atom_id res chain seq x y z
N MET A 1 -3.20 20.38 16.69
CA MET A 1 -3.45 19.90 15.31
C MET A 1 -4.87 19.34 15.29
N THR A 2 -5.80 19.94 14.56
CA THR A 2 -7.26 19.68 14.67
C THR A 2 -7.65 18.29 14.14
N ASP A 3 -8.59 17.61 14.80
CA ASP A 3 -9.03 16.24 14.48
C ASP A 3 -9.51 16.07 13.03
N ALA A 4 -10.15 17.09 12.47
CA ALA A 4 -10.60 17.09 11.08
C ALA A 4 -9.45 16.93 10.06
N ARG A 5 -8.25 17.41 10.38
CA ARG A 5 -7.09 17.28 9.49
C ARG A 5 -6.53 15.85 9.50
N ARG A 6 -6.50 15.19 10.67
CA ARG A 6 -6.11 13.78 10.80
C ARG A 6 -7.09 12.86 10.05
N LEU A 7 -8.39 13.12 10.19
CA LEU A 7 -9.42 12.33 9.50
C LEU A 7 -9.29 12.44 7.98
N ARG A 8 -9.07 13.65 7.44
CA ARG A 8 -8.85 13.87 6.00
C ARG A 8 -7.60 13.14 5.50
N THR A 9 -6.51 13.17 6.27
CA THR A 9 -5.28 12.47 5.89
C THR A 9 -5.48 10.96 5.85
N ASP A 10 -6.15 10.38 6.85
CA ASP A 10 -6.47 8.94 6.85
C ASP A 10 -7.36 8.55 5.66
N LEU A 11 -8.39 9.34 5.39
CA LEU A 11 -9.28 9.10 4.25
C LEU A 11 -8.52 9.18 2.91
N SER A 12 -7.60 10.13 2.78
CA SER A 12 -6.77 10.27 1.57
C SER A 12 -5.78 9.11 1.40
N LEU A 13 -5.23 8.58 2.49
CA LEU A 13 -4.34 7.41 2.49
C LEU A 13 -5.10 6.13 2.12
N ARG A 14 -6.30 5.95 2.65
CA ARG A 14 -7.15 4.81 2.28
C ARG A 14 -7.63 4.92 0.84
N ALA A 15 -8.01 6.12 0.40
CA ALA A 15 -8.40 6.35 -0.99
C ALA A 15 -7.25 6.07 -1.97
N SER A 16 -6.02 6.48 -1.65
CA SER A 16 -4.85 6.16 -2.48
C SER A 16 -4.53 4.67 -2.47
N GLY A 17 -4.72 3.99 -1.32
CA GLY A 17 -4.61 2.53 -1.22
C GLY A 17 -5.62 1.79 -2.10
N VAL A 18 -6.89 2.21 -2.08
CA VAL A 18 -7.94 1.67 -2.96
C VAL A 18 -7.60 1.91 -4.43
N LEU A 19 -7.17 3.12 -4.79
CA LEU A 19 -6.71 3.42 -6.15
C LEU A 19 -5.56 2.51 -6.58
N ALA A 20 -4.56 2.31 -5.73
CA ALA A 20 -3.46 1.38 -6.01
C ALA A 20 -3.96 -0.06 -6.20
N LEU A 21 -4.90 -0.55 -5.38
CA LEU A 21 -5.50 -1.87 -5.55
C LEU A 21 -6.26 -2.00 -6.88
N THR A 22 -6.98 -0.97 -7.30
CA THR A 22 -7.67 -1.00 -8.60
C THR A 22 -6.67 -1.08 -9.76
N ILE A 23 -5.56 -0.35 -9.70
CA ILE A 23 -4.47 -0.43 -10.69
C ILE A 23 -3.83 -1.83 -10.71
N ALA A 24 -3.64 -2.43 -9.53
CA ALA A 24 -3.11 -3.78 -9.44
C ALA A 24 -4.06 -4.81 -10.08
N ALA A 25 -5.34 -4.71 -9.78
CA ALA A 25 -6.36 -5.60 -10.34
C ALA A 25 -6.44 -5.49 -11.87
N THR A 26 -6.38 -4.26 -12.42
CA THR A 26 -6.37 -4.07 -13.87
C THR A 26 -5.10 -4.61 -14.51
N ALA A 27 -3.93 -4.41 -13.89
CA ALA A 27 -2.66 -4.94 -14.39
C ALA A 27 -2.60 -6.48 -14.38
N ILE A 28 -3.13 -7.12 -13.34
CA ILE A 28 -3.22 -8.58 -13.27
C ILE A 28 -4.23 -9.09 -14.30
N HIS A 29 -5.37 -8.42 -14.46
CA HIS A 29 -6.38 -8.81 -15.44
C HIS A 29 -5.87 -8.71 -16.88
N THR A 30 -5.11 -7.65 -17.21
CA THR A 30 -4.49 -7.52 -18.54
C THR A 30 -3.39 -8.56 -18.74
N LEU A 31 -2.61 -8.88 -17.71
CA LEU A 31 -1.61 -9.96 -17.75
C LEU A 31 -2.25 -11.32 -18.02
N VAL A 32 -3.36 -11.64 -17.34
CA VAL A 32 -4.10 -12.90 -17.53
C VAL A 32 -4.62 -13.02 -18.96
N ARG A 33 -5.08 -11.91 -19.55
CA ARG A 33 -5.56 -11.84 -20.94
C ARG A 33 -4.44 -11.87 -21.97
N LEU A 34 -3.20 -11.62 -21.60
CA LEU A 34 -2.08 -11.67 -22.51
C LEU A 34 -1.80 -13.13 -22.89
N HIS A 35 -1.64 -13.42 -24.18
CA HIS A 35 -1.17 -14.72 -24.65
C HIS A 35 -0.17 -14.53 -25.80
N PRO A 36 1.05 -15.10 -25.72
CA PRO A 36 1.61 -15.83 -24.57
C PRO A 36 1.95 -14.89 -23.40
N GLN A 37 1.89 -15.40 -22.17
CA GLN A 37 2.21 -14.65 -20.94
C GLN A 37 3.73 -14.47 -20.71
N THR A 38 4.49 -14.37 -21.79
CA THR A 38 5.95 -14.30 -21.78
C THR A 38 6.41 -13.07 -22.53
N GLY A 39 7.24 -12.24 -21.90
CA GLY A 39 7.81 -11.05 -22.53
C GLY A 39 7.92 -9.86 -21.58
N ALA A 40 8.61 -8.81 -22.02
CA ALA A 40 8.87 -7.62 -21.19
C ALA A 40 7.59 -6.96 -20.67
N LEU A 41 6.53 -6.93 -21.49
CA LEU A 41 5.23 -6.36 -21.10
C LEU A 41 4.53 -7.19 -20.02
N ALA A 42 4.63 -8.53 -20.09
CA ALA A 42 4.10 -9.41 -19.05
C ALA A 42 4.84 -9.21 -17.72
N SER A 43 6.18 -9.12 -17.76
CA SER A 43 7.00 -8.82 -16.57
C SER A 43 6.71 -7.44 -15.97
N LEU A 44 6.49 -6.43 -16.82
CA LEU A 44 6.12 -5.09 -16.38
C LEU A 44 4.76 -5.09 -15.67
N LEU A 45 3.74 -5.73 -16.27
CA LEU A 45 2.41 -5.84 -15.68
C LEU A 45 2.42 -6.62 -14.36
N ALA A 46 3.18 -7.71 -14.29
CA ALA A 46 3.36 -8.47 -13.06
C ALA A 46 4.03 -7.63 -11.96
N THR A 47 5.06 -6.86 -12.33
CA THR A 47 5.76 -5.95 -11.39
C THR A 47 4.83 -4.86 -10.88
N ILE A 48 4.09 -4.18 -11.78
CA ILE A 48 3.11 -3.16 -11.40
C ILE A 48 2.02 -3.77 -10.51
N GLY A 49 1.45 -4.91 -10.91
CA GLY A 49 0.45 -5.63 -10.15
C GLY A 49 0.93 -5.95 -8.73
N PHE A 50 2.15 -6.47 -8.60
CA PHE A 50 2.76 -6.79 -7.31
C PHE A 50 2.99 -5.56 -6.43
N LEU A 51 3.63 -4.51 -6.96
CA LEU A 51 3.92 -3.28 -6.20
C LEU A 51 2.63 -2.59 -5.76
N CYS A 52 1.68 -2.41 -6.68
CA CYS A 52 0.42 -1.75 -6.39
C CYS A 52 -0.47 -2.57 -5.46
N ALA A 53 -0.48 -3.91 -5.57
CA ALA A 53 -1.23 -4.76 -4.65
C ALA A 53 -0.64 -4.68 -3.23
N SER A 54 0.68 -4.76 -3.12
CA SER A 54 1.37 -4.75 -1.82
C SER A 54 1.24 -3.39 -1.12
N ALA A 55 1.58 -2.31 -1.82
CA ALA A 55 1.47 -0.95 -1.29
C ALA A 55 0.02 -0.56 -1.03
N GLY A 56 -0.89 -0.89 -1.95
CA GLY A 56 -2.32 -0.64 -1.81
C GLY A 56 -2.93 -1.35 -0.61
N ALA A 57 -2.64 -2.65 -0.43
CA ALA A 57 -3.10 -3.41 0.73
C ALA A 57 -2.56 -2.81 2.04
N MET A 58 -1.27 -2.44 2.09
CA MET A 58 -0.68 -1.80 3.26
C MET A 58 -1.32 -0.44 3.58
N LEU A 59 -1.59 0.38 2.56
CA LEU A 59 -2.24 1.68 2.73
C LEU A 59 -3.71 1.56 3.16
N VAL A 60 -4.43 0.56 2.67
CA VAL A 60 -5.82 0.29 3.07
C VAL A 60 -5.90 -0.27 4.49
N ILE A 61 -5.05 -1.23 4.83
CA ILE A 61 -5.10 -1.94 6.12
C ILE A 61 -4.48 -1.10 7.24
N VAL A 62 -3.29 -0.52 7.00
CA VAL A 62 -2.52 0.17 8.03
C VAL A 62 -2.82 1.67 8.05
N GLY A 63 -3.07 2.29 6.90
CA GLY A 63 -3.48 3.71 6.80
C GLY A 63 -2.64 4.66 7.67
N ASN A 64 -3.30 5.55 8.40
CA ASN A 64 -2.65 6.52 9.29
C ASN A 64 -2.01 5.90 10.56
N HIS A 65 -2.24 4.61 10.85
CA HIS A 65 -1.64 3.94 12.01
C HIS A 65 -0.14 3.64 11.84
N ILE A 66 0.43 3.81 10.63
CA ILE A 66 1.90 3.75 10.43
C ILE A 66 2.61 4.79 11.33
N HIS A 67 1.94 5.91 11.62
CA HIS A 67 2.48 7.00 12.41
C HIS A 67 1.97 6.99 13.85
N ASP A 68 1.22 5.96 14.25
CA ASP A 68 0.81 5.84 15.63
C ASP A 68 2.02 5.58 16.52
N ARG A 69 2.02 6.25 17.68
CA ARG A 69 3.09 6.07 18.66
C ARG A 69 3.03 4.65 19.19
N VAL A 70 3.94 3.81 18.72
CA VAL A 70 4.15 2.48 19.27
C VAL A 70 4.75 2.64 20.66
N GLN A 71 4.07 2.14 21.69
CA GLN A 71 4.64 2.09 23.03
C GLN A 71 5.78 1.09 23.06
N VAL A 72 7.02 1.59 23.07
CA VAL A 72 8.20 0.74 23.23
C VAL A 72 8.27 0.24 24.68
N SER A 73 8.38 -1.08 24.85
CA SER A 73 8.51 -1.69 26.17
C SER A 73 9.78 -1.22 26.91
N ALA A 74 9.73 -1.22 28.24
CA ALA A 74 10.79 -0.67 29.09
C ALA A 74 12.18 -1.28 28.83
N ARG A 75 12.23 -2.52 28.33
CA ARG A 75 13.47 -3.21 27.96
C ARG A 75 14.24 -2.53 26.83
N TRP A 76 13.54 -2.02 25.81
CA TRP A 76 14.15 -1.48 24.60
C TRP A 76 14.33 0.04 24.62
N ARG A 77 13.71 0.73 25.59
CA ARG A 77 13.82 2.19 25.76
C ARG A 77 15.25 2.68 26.03
N ARG A 78 16.14 1.81 26.51
CA ARG A 78 17.54 2.13 26.85
C ARG A 78 18.45 2.26 25.62
N ALA A 79 18.13 1.62 24.50
CA ALA A 79 18.94 1.63 23.29
C ALA A 79 18.59 2.78 22.33
N ALA A 80 17.57 3.59 22.65
CA ALA A 80 17.07 4.67 21.80
C ALA A 80 17.51 6.08 22.26
N ARG A 81 18.44 6.17 23.22
CA ARG A 81 19.09 7.42 23.66
C ARG A 81 20.46 7.51 23.03
#